data_AF-A0AAF3EQY8-F1
#
_entry.id   AF-A0AAF3EQY8-F1
#
_cell.length_a   1.000
_cell.length_b   1.000
_cell.length_c   1.000
_cell.angle_alpha   90.00
_cell.angle_beta   90.00
_cell.angle_gamma   90.00
#
_symmetry.space_group_name_H-M   'P 1'
#
loop_
_entity.id
_entity.type
_entity.pdbx_description
1 polymer ?
#
loop_
_entity_poly.entity_id
_entity_poly.type
_entity_poly.pdbx_seq_one_letter_code
_entity_poly.pdbx_strand_id
1 'polypeptide(L)'
;MTNCQESDGCDTGACEGYPEGPCLTPPEYPYTMALFTLADSTGFFQNDYYKVSAFGGFNCDIAISPIEGTFRHEINNPKFCQATTKCTRNLLIFCPDNLRWDGLWPLVGCLPGGSDDCNKSGDEGFEFYRHYCPTSYIDKCDERTSEFQCGGVDGPGTSAEYLVEIDCPPL
;
A
#
# COMPACT_ATOMS: atom_id res chain seq x y z
N MET A 1 7.94 8.38 -0.14
CA MET A 1 9.24 8.84 -0.63
C MET A 1 10.28 8.61 0.45
N THR A 2 11.48 8.14 0.10
CA THR A 2 12.60 7.99 1.05
C THR A 2 13.88 8.62 0.50
N ASN A 3 14.78 9.00 1.41
CA ASN A 3 16.07 9.63 1.12
C ASN A 3 15.98 10.78 0.09
N CYS A 4 15.11 11.75 0.36
CA CYS A 4 14.95 12.92 -0.51
C CYS A 4 16.01 13.99 -0.22
N GLN A 5 16.55 14.58 -1.27
CA GLN A 5 17.40 15.77 -1.22
C GLN A 5 16.74 16.89 -2.04
N GLU A 6 16.87 18.14 -1.57
CA GLU A 6 16.19 19.30 -2.19
C GLU A 6 16.53 19.49 -3.68
N SER A 7 17.73 19.09 -4.12
CA SER A 7 18.19 19.24 -5.51
C SER A 7 18.13 17.97 -6.35
N ASP A 8 18.20 16.79 -5.72
CA ASP A 8 18.54 15.54 -6.41
C ASP A 8 17.37 14.55 -6.46
N GLY A 9 16.21 14.92 -5.91
CA GLY A 9 15.02 14.06 -5.88
C GLY A 9 15.04 13.09 -4.71
N CYS A 10 14.30 11.99 -4.83
CA CYS A 10 14.21 10.94 -3.80
C CYS A 10 14.64 9.60 -4.41
N ASP A 11 15.29 8.75 -3.62
CA ASP A 11 15.74 7.43 -4.10
C ASP A 11 14.59 6.50 -4.47
N THR A 12 13.44 6.63 -3.79
CA THR A 12 12.25 5.81 -4.04
C THR A 12 10.96 6.60 -3.91
N GLY A 13 9.96 6.23 -4.71
CA GLY A 13 8.62 6.81 -4.70
C GLY A 13 8.59 8.30 -5.03
N ALA A 14 9.60 8.82 -5.73
CA ALA A 14 9.67 10.20 -6.17
C ALA A 14 8.51 10.52 -7.12
N CYS A 15 8.02 11.75 -7.06
CA CYS A 15 7.03 12.26 -7.99
C CYS A 15 7.67 13.36 -8.82
N GLU A 16 7.78 13.13 -10.13
CA GLU A 16 8.46 14.05 -11.05
C GLU A 16 7.92 15.49 -10.89
N GLY A 17 8.82 16.41 -10.55
CA GLY A 17 8.56 17.86 -10.60
C GLY A 17 7.84 18.48 -9.40
N TYR A 18 7.47 17.72 -8.36
CA TYR A 18 6.67 18.26 -7.25
C TYR A 18 7.03 17.69 -5.87
N PRO A 19 7.89 18.37 -5.08
CA PRO A 19 8.10 18.00 -3.68
C PRO A 19 6.86 18.25 -2.79
N GLU A 20 5.94 19.12 -3.21
CA GLU A 20 4.79 19.58 -2.39
C GLU A 20 3.42 19.44 -3.09
N GLY A 21 3.36 18.75 -4.24
CA GLY A 21 2.14 18.62 -5.06
C GLY A 21 1.66 17.17 -5.22
N PRO A 22 0.41 16.95 -5.68
CA PRO A 22 -0.05 15.62 -6.02
C PRO A 22 0.78 15.06 -7.18
N CYS A 23 1.14 13.79 -7.09
CA CYS A 23 1.80 13.08 -8.18
C CYS A 23 0.82 12.96 -9.34
N LEU A 24 1.06 13.71 -10.42
CA LEU A 24 0.23 13.66 -11.63
C LEU A 24 0.49 12.39 -12.46
N THR A 25 1.64 11.76 -12.23
CA THR A 25 2.04 10.47 -12.75
C THR A 25 2.26 9.50 -11.59
N PRO A 26 2.20 8.18 -11.84
CA PRO A 26 2.59 7.19 -10.84
C PRO A 26 4.01 7.51 -10.31
N PRO A 27 4.27 7.32 -9.00
CA PRO A 27 5.60 7.54 -8.45
C PRO A 27 6.65 6.64 -9.12
N GLU A 28 7.91 7.04 -9.06
CA GLU A 28 9.02 6.20 -9.51
C GLU A 28 9.18 4.97 -8.59
N TYR A 29 9.35 3.80 -9.20
CA TYR A 29 9.56 2.55 -8.48
C TYR A 29 10.87 2.57 -7.66
N PRO A 30 10.95 1.81 -6.56
CA PRO A 30 9.85 1.08 -5.92
C PRO A 30 9.05 1.96 -4.95
N TYR A 31 7.78 1.63 -4.74
CA TYR A 31 6.94 2.32 -3.76
C TYR A 31 5.82 1.43 -3.22
N THR A 32 5.56 1.55 -1.92
CA THR A 32 4.35 1.02 -1.27
C THR A 32 3.28 2.10 -1.21
N MET A 33 2.03 1.77 -1.52
CA MET A 33 0.91 2.73 -1.50
C MET A 33 -0.13 2.37 -0.45
N ALA A 34 -0.71 3.39 0.19
CA ALA A 34 -2.04 3.30 0.75
C ALA A 34 -3.05 3.76 -0.32
N LEU A 35 -4.01 2.90 -0.67
CA LEU A 35 -5.04 3.19 -1.65
C LEU A 35 -6.39 3.32 -0.94
N PHE A 36 -7.16 4.33 -1.33
CA PHE A 36 -8.50 4.60 -0.82
C PHE A 36 -9.46 4.88 -1.97
N THR A 37 -10.68 4.38 -1.86
CA THR A 37 -11.86 4.86 -2.57
C THR A 37 -12.87 5.23 -1.51
N LEU A 38 -13.16 6.52 -1.40
CA LEU A 38 -14.02 7.04 -0.33
C LEU A 38 -15.49 6.92 -0.71
N ALA A 39 -16.33 6.71 0.30
CA ALA A 39 -17.77 6.80 0.19
C ALA A 39 -18.18 8.18 -0.35
N ASP A 40 -19.28 8.21 -1.09
CA ASP A 40 -19.84 9.44 -1.63
C ASP A 40 -21.32 9.57 -1.29
N SER A 41 -21.76 10.82 -1.17
CA SER A 41 -23.16 11.14 -0.87
C SER A 41 -24.11 10.91 -2.06
N THR A 42 -23.59 10.57 -3.23
CA THR A 42 -24.40 10.30 -4.43
C THR A 42 -24.91 8.85 -4.46
N GLY A 43 -24.34 7.99 -3.61
CA GLY A 43 -24.74 6.61 -3.42
C GLY A 43 -24.03 5.61 -4.32
N PHE A 44 -23.05 6.03 -5.14
CA PHE A 44 -22.24 5.11 -5.94
C PHE A 44 -21.29 4.30 -5.04
N PHE A 45 -20.61 4.98 -4.10
CA PHE A 45 -19.85 4.33 -3.04
C PHE A 45 -20.53 4.56 -1.69
N GLN A 46 -21.19 3.52 -1.16
CA GLN A 46 -21.83 3.60 0.16
C GLN A 46 -20.85 3.46 1.33
N ASN A 47 -19.68 2.90 1.05
CA ASN A 47 -18.59 2.62 1.98
C ASN A 47 -17.28 3.11 1.36
N ASP A 48 -16.34 3.42 2.23
CA ASP A 48 -14.94 3.49 1.90
C ASP A 48 -14.39 2.09 1.64
N TYR A 49 -13.41 2.05 0.75
CA TYR A 49 -12.64 0.88 0.38
C TYR A 49 -11.17 1.24 0.49
N TYR A 50 -10.36 0.43 1.17
CA TYR A 50 -8.95 0.71 1.32
C TYR A 50 -8.09 -0.54 1.33
N LYS A 51 -6.83 -0.36 0.96
CA LYS A 51 -5.80 -1.40 0.96
C LYS A 51 -4.41 -0.80 0.94
N VAL A 52 -3.44 -1.55 1.45
CA VAL A 52 -2.02 -1.31 1.21
C VAL A 52 -1.64 -2.05 -0.07
N SER A 53 -0.86 -1.44 -0.96
CA SER A 53 -0.46 -2.05 -2.23
C SER A 53 1.05 -2.03 -2.41
N ALA A 54 1.61 -3.19 -2.72
CA ALA A 54 2.97 -3.41 -3.18
C ALA A 54 3.04 -3.62 -4.70
N PHE A 55 2.00 -3.22 -5.45
CA PHE A 55 1.99 -3.27 -6.92
C PHE A 55 3.16 -2.50 -7.54
N GLY A 56 3.62 -1.43 -6.87
CA GLY A 56 4.83 -0.71 -7.26
C GLY A 56 6.10 -1.17 -6.55
N GLY A 57 6.09 -2.35 -5.95
CA GLY A 57 7.18 -2.83 -5.11
C GLY A 57 7.06 -2.36 -3.67
N PHE A 58 8.19 -2.30 -2.98
CA PHE A 58 8.26 -1.96 -1.56
C PHE A 58 9.42 -1.05 -1.22
N ASN A 59 9.14 -0.03 -0.43
CA ASN A 59 10.16 0.87 0.11
C ASN A 59 9.96 1.15 1.61
N CYS A 60 8.70 1.21 2.06
CA CYS A 60 8.35 1.36 3.46
C CYS A 60 7.17 0.47 3.81
N ASP A 61 7.09 0.08 5.08
CA ASP A 61 5.92 -0.60 5.59
C ASP A 61 4.79 0.41 5.84
N ILE A 62 3.56 0.04 5.48
CA ILE A 62 2.39 0.89 5.60
C ILE A 62 1.28 0.11 6.31
N ALA A 63 0.65 0.75 7.29
CA ALA A 63 -0.57 0.28 7.92
C ALA A 63 -1.66 1.35 7.80
N ILE A 64 -2.90 0.92 7.60
CA ILE A 64 -4.08 1.77 7.55
C ILE A 64 -5.02 1.30 8.66
N SER A 65 -5.40 2.20 9.57
CA SER A 65 -6.34 1.91 10.65
C SER A 65 -7.48 2.93 10.64
N PRO A 66 -8.75 2.50 10.48
CA PRO A 66 -9.89 3.39 10.74
C PRO A 66 -9.89 3.87 12.19
N ILE A 67 -10.24 5.13 12.41
CA ILE A 67 -10.23 5.73 13.76
C ILE A 67 -11.54 5.41 14.47
N GLU A 68 -11.44 4.74 15.63
CA GLU A 68 -12.60 4.36 16.45
C GLU A 68 -13.49 5.56 16.76
N GLY A 69 -14.80 5.39 16.63
CA GLY A 69 -15.79 6.45 16.80
C GLY A 69 -16.13 7.25 15.54
N THR A 70 -15.38 7.07 14.44
CA THR A 70 -15.65 7.73 13.14
C THR A 70 -16.36 6.82 12.14
N PHE A 71 -16.47 5.53 12.45
CA PHE A 71 -17.10 4.53 11.61
C PHE A 71 -18.19 3.76 12.34
N ARG A 72 -19.06 3.10 11.58
CA ARG A 72 -20.11 2.22 12.11
C ARG A 72 -19.61 0.78 12.23
N HIS A 73 -20.13 0.04 13.19
CA HIS A 73 -19.76 -1.38 13.37
C HIS A 73 -20.71 -2.30 12.59
N GLU A 74 -20.19 -3.25 11.84
CA GLU A 74 -20.98 -4.28 11.15
C GLU A 74 -20.70 -5.67 11.73
N ILE A 75 -21.65 -6.16 12.56
CA ILE A 75 -21.49 -7.42 13.33
C ILE A 75 -21.28 -8.64 12.42
N ASN A 76 -21.87 -8.64 11.22
CA ASN A 76 -21.83 -9.80 10.31
C ASN A 76 -20.69 -9.73 9.27
N ASN A 77 -19.83 -8.70 9.33
CA ASN A 77 -18.73 -8.53 8.40
C ASN A 77 -17.41 -8.37 9.18
N PRO A 78 -16.67 -9.48 9.42
CA PRO A 78 -15.45 -9.44 10.23
C PRO A 78 -14.29 -8.68 9.57
N LYS A 79 -14.41 -8.27 8.30
CA LYS A 79 -13.44 -7.42 7.60
C LYS A 79 -13.84 -5.94 7.61
N PHE A 80 -15.02 -5.61 8.14
CA PHE A 80 -15.50 -4.23 8.18
C PHE A 80 -14.69 -3.42 9.17
N CYS A 81 -14.18 -2.27 8.71
CA CYS A 81 -13.37 -1.32 9.45
C CYS A 81 -12.20 -1.96 10.22
N GLN A 82 -11.55 -2.98 9.63
CA GLN A 82 -10.36 -3.60 10.23
C GLN A 82 -9.08 -2.92 9.78
N ALA A 83 -8.14 -2.73 10.70
CA ALA A 83 -6.82 -2.27 10.35
C ALA A 83 -6.11 -3.23 9.38
N THR A 84 -5.37 -2.69 8.42
CA THR A 84 -4.40 -3.50 7.67
C THR A 84 -3.21 -3.81 8.56
N THR A 85 -2.60 -4.98 8.37
CA THR A 85 -1.37 -5.32 9.09
C THR A 85 -0.15 -4.89 8.30
N LYS A 86 0.86 -4.40 9.01
CA LYS A 86 2.21 -4.26 8.50
C LYS A 86 2.78 -5.60 8.01
N CYS A 87 3.80 -5.55 7.17
CA CYS A 87 4.55 -6.73 6.79
C CYS A 87 5.16 -7.39 8.04
N THR A 88 5.18 -8.72 8.07
CA THR A 88 5.70 -9.50 9.21
C THR A 88 7.21 -9.37 9.40
N ARG A 89 7.91 -8.84 8.40
CA ARG A 89 9.36 -8.60 8.39
C ARG A 89 9.67 -7.36 7.55
N ASN A 90 10.81 -6.75 7.83
CA ASN A 90 11.41 -5.76 6.94
C ASN A 90 11.77 -6.42 5.60
N LEU A 91 11.00 -6.15 4.55
CA LEU A 91 11.21 -6.76 3.24
C LEU A 91 12.51 -6.33 2.58
N LEU A 92 13.06 -5.16 2.92
CA LEU A 92 14.34 -4.72 2.36
C LEU A 92 15.44 -5.72 2.73
N ILE A 93 15.46 -6.23 3.97
CA ILE A 93 16.47 -7.21 4.40
C ILE A 93 16.36 -8.54 3.62
N PHE A 94 15.14 -8.97 3.29
CA PHE A 94 14.88 -10.27 2.67
C PHE A 94 14.62 -10.18 1.17
N CYS A 95 14.82 -9.00 0.58
CA CYS A 95 14.57 -8.73 -0.81
C CYS A 95 15.36 -9.72 -1.70
N PRO A 96 14.70 -10.50 -2.56
CA PRO A 96 15.37 -11.36 -3.52
C PRO A 96 16.36 -10.57 -4.37
N ASP A 97 17.55 -11.13 -4.63
CA ASP A 97 18.63 -10.40 -5.33
C ASP A 97 18.19 -9.84 -6.69
N ASN A 98 17.29 -10.53 -7.40
CA ASN A 98 16.73 -10.10 -8.68
C ASN A 98 15.66 -9.00 -8.60
N LEU A 99 15.19 -8.66 -7.39
CA LEU A 99 14.22 -7.59 -7.14
C LEU A 99 14.84 -6.42 -6.37
N ARG A 100 16.12 -6.50 -6.02
CA ARG A 100 16.77 -5.42 -5.28
C ARG A 100 16.83 -4.14 -6.13
N TRP A 101 16.44 -3.04 -5.51
CA TRP A 101 16.65 -1.70 -6.03
C TRP A 101 17.70 -1.00 -5.18
N ASP A 102 18.90 -0.91 -5.75
CA ASP A 102 20.00 -0.18 -5.15
C ASP A 102 19.96 1.27 -5.62
N GLY A 103 19.94 2.20 -4.67
CA GLY A 103 20.04 3.63 -4.93
C GLY A 103 21.47 4.13 -4.72
N LEU A 104 21.60 5.37 -4.25
CA LEU A 104 22.89 5.92 -3.80
C LEU A 104 23.38 5.28 -2.48
N TRP A 105 22.52 4.52 -1.80
CA TRP A 105 22.75 3.82 -0.54
C TRP A 105 22.50 2.32 -0.68
N PRO A 106 22.97 1.48 0.27
CA PRO A 106 22.64 0.05 0.30
C PRO A 106 21.11 -0.14 0.25
N LEU A 107 20.66 -1.06 -0.61
CA LEU A 107 19.27 -1.51 -0.80
C LEU A 107 18.17 -0.61 -0.23
N VAL A 108 17.68 0.30 -1.07
CA VAL A 108 16.70 1.32 -0.68
C VAL A 108 15.26 0.92 -1.01
N GLY A 109 15.06 -0.18 -1.74
CA GLY A 109 13.75 -0.70 -2.07
C GLY A 109 13.77 -2.08 -2.74
N CYS A 110 12.58 -2.66 -2.91
CA CYS A 110 12.33 -3.89 -3.64
C CYS A 110 11.40 -3.61 -4.81
N LEU A 111 11.80 -4.00 -6.02
CA LEU A 111 10.98 -3.93 -7.21
C LEU A 111 9.71 -4.78 -7.09
N PRO A 112 8.64 -4.45 -7.84
CA PRO A 112 7.45 -5.28 -7.90
C PRO A 112 7.80 -6.69 -8.38
N GLY A 113 7.18 -7.68 -7.73
CA GLY A 113 7.50 -9.08 -7.92
C GLY A 113 6.59 -9.82 -8.91
N GLY A 114 5.86 -9.11 -9.76
CA GLY A 114 4.83 -9.68 -10.62
C GLY A 114 5.05 -9.35 -12.09
N SER A 115 4.88 -10.34 -12.96
CA SER A 115 4.55 -10.10 -14.37
C SER A 115 3.07 -9.70 -14.52
N ASP A 116 2.71 -8.86 -15.50
CA ASP A 116 1.31 -8.57 -15.86
C ASP A 116 0.47 -9.81 -16.24
N ASP A 117 1.07 -11.02 -16.29
CA ASP A 117 0.43 -12.28 -16.63
C ASP A 117 0.06 -13.09 -15.36
N CYS A 118 -1.21 -12.98 -14.96
CA CYS A 118 -1.80 -13.70 -13.83
C CYS A 118 -1.77 -15.24 -13.94
N ASN A 119 -1.42 -15.78 -15.11
CA ASN A 119 -1.35 -17.23 -15.31
C ASN A 119 0.02 -17.81 -15.00
N LYS A 120 1.04 -16.98 -14.70
CA LYS A 120 2.37 -17.45 -14.31
C LYS A 120 2.40 -17.78 -12.83
N SER A 121 1.89 -18.96 -12.48
CA SER A 121 2.19 -19.57 -11.20
C SER A 121 3.71 -19.72 -11.02
N GLY A 122 4.26 -19.24 -9.91
CA GLY A 122 5.68 -19.37 -9.59
C GLY A 122 6.54 -18.14 -9.85
N ASP A 123 5.94 -16.94 -9.98
CA ASP A 123 6.71 -15.71 -9.89
C ASP A 123 7.26 -15.57 -8.46
N GLU A 124 8.59 -15.69 -8.32
CA GLU A 124 9.30 -15.68 -7.04
C GLU A 124 9.01 -14.40 -6.25
N GLY A 125 8.81 -13.28 -6.94
CA GLY A 125 8.48 -12.01 -6.31
C GLY A 125 7.08 -11.97 -5.72
N PHE A 126 6.09 -12.50 -6.44
CA PHE A 126 4.72 -12.56 -5.97
C PHE A 126 4.62 -13.39 -4.68
N GLU A 127 5.23 -14.58 -4.68
CA GLU A 127 5.23 -15.46 -3.51
C GLU A 127 6.05 -14.86 -2.36
N PHE A 128 7.13 -14.12 -2.63
CA PHE A 128 7.88 -13.36 -1.63
C PHE A 128 6.99 -12.34 -0.90
N TYR A 129 6.35 -11.44 -1.63
CA TYR A 129 5.48 -10.42 -1.01
C TYR A 129 4.30 -11.07 -0.30
N ARG A 130 3.71 -12.12 -0.87
CA ARG A 130 2.56 -12.85 -0.31
C ARG A 130 2.91 -13.49 1.02
N HIS A 131 4.12 -14.02 1.13
CA HIS A 131 4.56 -14.68 2.34
C HIS A 131 4.76 -13.68 3.49
N TYR A 132 5.37 -12.53 3.21
CA TYR A 132 5.75 -11.59 4.25
C TYR A 132 4.72 -10.48 4.52
N CYS A 133 3.85 -10.16 3.57
CA CYS A 133 2.85 -9.09 3.67
C CYS A 133 1.45 -9.61 3.32
N PRO A 134 0.86 -10.48 4.15
CA PRO A 134 -0.37 -11.21 3.81
C PRO A 134 -1.62 -10.33 3.62
N THR A 135 -1.59 -9.07 4.08
CA THR A 135 -2.70 -8.10 3.93
C THR A 135 -2.46 -7.05 2.87
N SER A 136 -1.29 -7.03 2.23
CA SER A 136 -0.96 -6.07 1.17
C SER A 136 -1.40 -6.63 -0.17
N TYR A 137 -2.01 -5.79 -1.01
CA TYR A 137 -2.32 -6.02 -2.41
C TYR A 137 -1.03 -6.08 -3.22
N ILE A 138 -0.68 -7.24 -3.76
CA ILE A 138 0.64 -7.46 -4.36
C ILE A 138 0.59 -7.29 -5.87
N ASP A 139 -0.50 -7.73 -6.52
CA ASP A 139 -0.66 -7.66 -7.96
C ASP A 139 -2.14 -7.69 -8.38
N LYS A 140 -2.42 -7.31 -9.63
CA LYS A 140 -3.67 -7.50 -10.38
C LYS A 140 -4.27 -8.90 -10.21
N CYS A 141 -3.40 -9.87 -9.99
CA CYS A 141 -3.71 -11.29 -9.89
C CYS A 141 -4.00 -11.77 -8.46
N ASP A 142 -3.79 -10.92 -7.45
CA ASP A 142 -4.02 -11.28 -6.06
C ASP A 142 -5.49 -11.06 -5.65
N GLU A 143 -6.36 -11.95 -6.11
CA GLU A 143 -7.79 -11.98 -5.75
C GLU A 143 -8.04 -12.11 -4.23
N ARG A 144 -7.01 -12.47 -3.44
CA ARG A 144 -7.10 -12.70 -2.00
C ARG A 144 -6.92 -11.44 -1.18
N THR A 145 -6.41 -10.37 -1.77
CA THR A 145 -6.23 -9.10 -1.07
C THR A 145 -7.56 -8.37 -1.08
N SER A 146 -8.38 -8.76 -0.11
CA SER A 146 -9.66 -8.13 0.19
C SER A 146 -9.40 -6.68 0.51
N GLU A 147 -9.75 -5.85 -0.45
CA GLU A 147 -10.12 -4.47 -0.21
C GLU A 147 -10.97 -4.42 1.07
N PHE A 148 -10.43 -3.77 2.09
CA PHE A 148 -11.12 -3.60 3.35
C PHE A 148 -12.23 -2.58 3.11
N GLN A 149 -13.37 -2.83 3.72
CA GLN A 149 -14.52 -1.94 3.62
C GLN A 149 -14.71 -1.24 4.96
N CYS A 150 -15.04 0.04 4.94
CA CYS A 150 -15.44 0.74 6.14
C CYS A 150 -16.45 1.82 5.80
N GLY A 151 -17.30 2.20 6.73
CA GLY A 151 -18.32 3.21 6.47
C GLY A 151 -18.45 4.14 7.64
N GLY A 152 -18.64 5.43 7.35
CA GLY A 152 -18.73 6.49 8.34
C GLY A 152 -19.88 6.26 9.32
N VAL A 153 -19.69 6.83 10.51
CA VAL A 153 -20.64 6.74 11.63
C VAL A 153 -22.00 7.38 11.31
N ASP A 154 -22.02 8.35 10.40
CA ASP A 154 -23.21 9.10 9.98
C ASP A 154 -24.09 8.34 8.97
N GLY A 155 -23.66 7.15 8.54
CA GLY A 155 -24.45 6.24 7.70
C GLY A 155 -23.89 6.02 6.29
N PRO A 156 -24.66 5.38 5.39
CA PRO A 156 -24.23 5.10 4.03
C PRO A 156 -23.86 6.38 3.25
N GLY A 157 -22.77 6.32 2.48
CA GLY A 157 -22.29 7.46 1.70
C GLY A 157 -21.47 8.48 2.51
N THR A 158 -21.08 8.12 3.72
CA THR A 158 -20.17 8.91 4.58
C THR A 158 -18.88 8.13 4.83
N SER A 159 -17.77 8.85 4.87
CA SER A 159 -16.44 8.27 5.09
C SER A 159 -16.07 8.25 6.56
N ALA A 160 -15.24 7.28 6.93
CA ALA A 160 -14.54 7.27 8.21
C ALA A 160 -13.28 8.16 8.16
N GLU A 161 -12.68 8.40 9.32
CA GLU A 161 -11.33 8.95 9.41
C GLU A 161 -10.31 7.82 9.55
N TYR A 162 -9.09 8.05 9.07
CA TYR A 162 -8.05 7.01 9.00
C TYR A 162 -6.72 7.53 9.55
N LEU A 163 -6.03 6.65 10.28
CA LEU A 163 -4.61 6.79 10.58
C LEU A 163 -3.82 5.95 9.56
N VAL A 164 -2.87 6.59 8.87
CA VAL A 164 -1.89 5.92 8.01
C VAL A 164 -0.54 5.97 8.70
N GLU A 165 -0.04 4.81 9.11
CA GLU A 165 1.27 4.66 9.71
C GLU A 165 2.27 4.24 8.64
N ILE A 166 3.34 5.01 8.49
CA ILE A 166 4.42 4.74 7.55
C ILE A 166 5.69 4.48 8.36
N ASP A 167 6.30 3.32 8.15
CA ASP A 167 7.49 2.86 8.85
C ASP A 167 8.54 2.44 7.83
N CYS A 168 9.45 3.37 7.56
CA CYS A 168 10.56 3.15 6.65
C CYS A 168 11.74 2.62 7.49
N PRO A 169 12.16 1.36 7.27
CA PRO A 169 13.27 0.82 8.02
C PRO A 169 14.52 1.69 7.86
N PRO A 170 15.32 1.88 8.92
CA PRO A 170 16.61 2.53 8.76
C PRO A 170 17.49 1.70 7.82
N LEU A 171 18.10 2.38 6.85
CA LEU A 171 19.09 1.82 5.92
C LEU A 171 20.40 1.51 6.65
#